data_AF-E1X1B7-F1
#
_entry.id   AF-E1X1B7-F1
#
_cell.length_a   1.000
_cell.length_b   1.000
_cell.length_c   1.000
_cell.angle_alpha   90.00
_cell.angle_beta   90.00
_cell.angle_gamma   90.00
#
_symmetry.space_group_name_H-M   'P 1'
#
loop_
_entity.id
_entity.type
_entity.pdbx_description
1 polymer ?
#
loop_
_entity_poly.entity_id
_entity_poly.type
_entity_poly.pdbx_seq_one_letter_code
_entity_poly.pdbx_strand_id
1 'polypeptide(L)'
;MKKIFMALVTLLTVSSVSAEVCTAKLEQHDRYSSYTIQRFVKFDYYQQRACNDAMQDCRQEMRERRRWDRFANLTCSLEGRNPGQGNQQCSFDLQRQNGRIIDTFSRQSCRAAEDACMRDLVRRNRNGNALRARCVRGYSSPTNPGRQQVTRSCTVDKRGGQGRVRDSFTAQATGRQGSGVKAQACSKAMRKCQNTVVRNQYCTQR
;
A
#
# COMPACT_ATOMS: atom_id res chain seq x y z
N MET A 1 38.40 54.78 31.98
CA MET A 1 37.02 54.41 32.40
C MET A 1 36.31 53.80 31.18
N LYS A 2 36.45 52.49 30.91
CA LYS A 2 35.48 51.42 31.23
C LYS A 2 34.00 51.85 31.12
N LYS A 3 33.37 51.62 29.97
CA LYS A 3 31.96 51.19 29.88
C LYS A 3 31.81 50.21 28.71
N ILE A 4 31.82 48.94 29.09
CA ILE A 4 31.57 47.76 28.27
C ILE A 4 30.06 47.75 27.99
N PHE A 5 29.66 48.03 26.75
CA PHE A 5 28.32 47.71 26.27
C PHE A 5 28.34 46.27 25.76
N MET A 6 28.03 45.32 26.64
CA MET A 6 27.65 43.97 26.24
C MET A 6 26.28 44.04 25.56
N ALA A 7 26.29 44.14 24.22
CA ALA A 7 25.13 43.81 23.41
C ALA A 7 25.00 42.28 23.41
N LEU A 8 24.08 41.80 24.25
CA LEU A 8 23.68 40.41 24.38
C LEU A 8 22.99 39.99 23.06
N VAL A 9 23.76 39.48 22.11
CA VAL A 9 23.26 38.82 20.91
C VAL A 9 22.72 37.45 21.32
N THR A 10 21.51 37.43 21.86
CA THR A 10 20.69 36.21 21.90
C THR A 10 20.31 35.88 20.46
N LEU A 11 21.20 35.15 19.79
CA LEU A 11 20.89 34.40 18.58
C LEU A 11 19.79 33.42 18.95
N LEU A 12 18.55 33.84 18.67
CA LEU A 12 17.38 33.00 18.54
C LEU A 12 17.76 31.86 17.60
N THR A 13 18.04 30.69 18.18
CA THR A 13 17.99 29.43 17.47
C THR A 13 16.54 29.23 17.07
N VAL A 14 16.18 29.80 15.92
CA VAL A 14 14.94 29.48 15.22
C VAL A 14 15.03 27.99 14.96
N SER A 15 14.38 27.22 15.83
CA SER A 15 14.13 25.82 15.59
C SER A 15 13.29 25.82 14.33
N SER A 16 13.94 25.53 13.20
CA SER A 16 13.30 25.30 11.92
C SER A 16 12.40 24.09 12.11
N VAL A 17 11.19 24.33 12.59
CA VAL A 17 10.06 23.45 12.42
C VAL A 17 9.89 23.38 10.91
N SER A 18 10.54 22.40 10.29
CA SER A 18 10.36 22.07 8.89
C SER A 18 8.92 21.61 8.72
N ALA A 19 8.01 22.57 8.54
CA ALA A 19 6.67 22.31 8.08
C ALA A 19 6.81 21.56 6.75
N GLU A 20 6.22 20.37 6.68
CA GLU A 20 6.32 19.55 5.50
C GLU A 20 5.46 20.19 4.41
N VAL A 21 6.13 20.81 3.43
CA VAL A 21 5.46 21.50 2.31
C VAL A 21 4.97 20.46 1.32
N CYS A 22 3.71 20.57 0.90
CA CYS A 22 3.19 19.76 -0.19
C CYS A 22 2.59 20.63 -1.29
N THR A 23 2.96 20.33 -2.53
CA THR A 23 2.51 21.07 -3.70
C THR A 23 1.73 20.15 -4.63
N ALA A 24 0.48 20.48 -4.93
CA ALA A 24 -0.29 19.88 -6.01
C ALA A 24 -0.22 20.78 -7.24
N LYS A 25 -0.13 20.19 -8.43
CA LYS A 25 -0.18 20.89 -9.72
C LYS A 25 -1.39 20.43 -10.51
N LEU A 26 -2.05 21.39 -11.14
CA LEU A 26 -3.08 21.17 -12.14
C LEU A 26 -2.44 21.22 -13.52
N GLU A 27 -2.55 20.13 -14.26
CA GLU A 27 -1.95 19.95 -15.58
C GLU A 27 -3.03 19.79 -16.64
N GLN A 28 -2.86 20.47 -17.77
CA GLN A 28 -3.63 20.22 -18.97
C GLN A 28 -2.81 19.33 -19.90
N HIS A 29 -3.44 18.27 -20.39
CA HIS A 29 -2.85 17.32 -21.33
C HIS A 29 -3.42 17.54 -22.72
N ASP A 30 -2.64 18.18 -23.57
CA ASP A 30 -2.94 18.28 -24.99
C ASP A 30 -2.34 17.10 -25.74
N ARG A 31 -2.66 16.99 -27.03
CA ARG A 31 -2.30 15.84 -27.87
C ARG A 31 -0.78 15.61 -27.98
N TYR A 32 0.04 16.62 -27.70
CA TYR A 32 1.49 16.59 -27.87
C TYR A 32 2.28 17.13 -26.67
N SER A 33 1.62 17.72 -25.67
CA SER A 33 2.30 18.34 -24.54
C SER A 33 1.41 18.34 -23.29
N SER A 34 2.06 18.32 -22.13
CA SER A 34 1.41 18.60 -20.86
C SER A 34 2.02 19.86 -20.28
N TYR A 35 1.19 20.84 -19.90
CA TYR A 35 1.66 22.04 -19.20
C TYR A 35 0.91 22.22 -17.89
N THR A 36 1.61 22.78 -16.90
CA THR A 36 1.05 23.09 -15.59
C THR A 36 0.30 24.43 -15.67
N ILE A 37 -1.00 24.39 -15.41
CA ILE A 37 -1.85 25.58 -15.35
C ILE A 37 -1.62 26.32 -14.03
N GLN A 38 -1.62 25.60 -12.91
CA GLN A 38 -1.59 26.19 -11.57
C GLN A 38 -0.98 25.23 -10.55
N ARG A 39 -0.42 25.81 -9.48
CA ARG A 39 0.12 25.09 -8.34
C ARG A 39 -0.62 25.48 -7.06
N PHE A 40 -0.84 24.51 -6.19
CA PHE A 40 -1.50 24.62 -4.90
C PHE A 40 -0.53 24.16 -3.83
N VAL A 41 -0.02 25.10 -3.05
CA VAL A 41 0.97 24.83 -2.00
C VAL A 41 0.26 24.89 -0.65
N LYS A 42 0.43 23.84 0.17
CA LYS A 42 -0.06 23.80 1.55
C LYS A 42 1.06 23.44 2.51
N PHE A 43 0.89 23.91 3.73
CA PHE A 43 1.81 23.74 4.84
C PHE A 43 1.04 23.12 6.00
N ASP A 44 1.57 22.06 6.60
CA ASP A 44 1.02 21.47 7.81
C ASP A 44 2.17 20.82 8.61
N TYR A 45 1.91 20.54 9.89
CA TYR A 45 2.78 19.72 10.73
C TYR A 45 2.77 18.24 10.30
N TYR A 46 1.71 17.80 9.61
CA TYR A 46 1.60 16.47 9.03
C TYR A 46 1.58 16.54 7.50
N GLN A 47 2.64 16.09 6.81
CA GLN A 47 2.73 16.10 5.33
C GLN A 47 1.50 15.51 4.65
N GLN A 48 0.95 14.42 5.19
CA GLN A 48 -0.22 13.78 4.60
C GLN A 48 -1.45 14.69 4.59
N ARG A 49 -1.62 15.55 5.62
CA ARG A 49 -2.71 16.51 5.70
C ARG A 49 -2.48 17.66 4.71
N ALA A 50 -1.29 18.26 4.70
CA ALA A 50 -0.91 19.26 3.70
C ALA A 50 -1.14 18.78 2.26
N CYS A 51 -0.76 17.54 1.94
CA CYS A 51 -0.98 16.97 0.61
C CYS A 51 -2.45 16.71 0.28
N ASN A 52 -3.24 16.29 1.26
CA ASN A 52 -4.68 16.09 1.05
C ASN A 52 -5.37 17.41 0.78
N ASP A 53 -5.03 18.46 1.54
CA ASP A 53 -5.57 19.80 1.39
C ASP A 53 -5.16 20.42 0.06
N ALA A 54 -3.89 20.29 -0.34
CA ALA A 54 -3.40 20.77 -1.64
C ALA A 54 -4.11 20.06 -2.81
N MET A 55 -4.34 18.75 -2.69
CA MET A 55 -5.08 17.98 -3.70
C MET A 55 -6.57 18.31 -3.72
N GLN A 56 -7.16 18.66 -2.57
CA GLN A 56 -8.55 19.08 -2.47
C GLN A 56 -8.76 20.38 -3.24
N ASP A 57 -7.91 21.38 -3.00
CA ASP A 57 -7.95 22.66 -3.72
C ASP A 57 -7.76 22.45 -5.22
N CYS A 58 -6.78 21.63 -5.62
CA CYS A 58 -6.57 21.31 -7.04
C CYS A 58 -7.81 20.68 -7.67
N ARG A 59 -8.47 19.74 -6.98
CA ARG A 59 -9.68 19.09 -7.49
C ARG A 59 -10.87 20.04 -7.55
N GLN A 60 -10.96 21.00 -6.63
CA GLN A 60 -11.98 22.03 -6.66
C GLN A 60 -11.78 22.91 -7.91
N GLU A 61 -10.58 23.45 -8.12
CA GLU A 61 -10.26 24.27 -9.30
C GLU A 61 -10.52 23.49 -10.60
N MET A 62 -10.12 22.21 -10.66
CA MET A 62 -10.39 21.36 -11.81
C MET A 62 -11.89 21.23 -12.12
N ARG A 63 -12.75 21.14 -11.08
CA ARG A 63 -14.21 21.08 -11.26
C ARG A 63 -14.76 22.41 -11.75
N GLU A 64 -14.27 23.52 -11.20
CA GLU A 64 -14.66 24.87 -11.61
C GLU A 64 -14.30 25.12 -13.07
N ARG A 65 -13.09 24.73 -13.50
CA ARG A 65 -12.66 24.85 -14.90
C ARG A 65 -13.43 23.95 -15.85
N ARG A 66 -13.72 22.70 -15.46
CA ARG A 66 -14.55 21.79 -16.27
C ARG A 66 -15.99 22.29 -16.48
N ARG A 67 -16.48 23.20 -15.62
CA ARG A 67 -17.77 23.85 -15.81
C ARG A 67 -17.77 24.75 -17.06
N TRP A 68 -16.66 25.43 -17.29
CA TRP A 68 -16.48 26.37 -18.40
C TRP A 68 -15.90 25.70 -19.65
N ASP A 69 -15.00 24.73 -19.48
CA ASP A 69 -14.40 23.95 -20.56
C ASP A 69 -14.54 22.44 -20.28
N ARG A 70 -15.62 21.85 -20.81
CA ARG A 70 -15.94 20.43 -20.58
C ARG A 70 -14.98 19.48 -21.30
N PHE A 71 -14.26 19.96 -22.31
CA PHE A 71 -13.37 19.13 -23.12
C PHE A 71 -11.91 19.23 -22.69
N ALA A 72 -11.58 20.16 -21.78
CA ALA A 72 -10.25 20.27 -21.21
C ALA A 72 -9.82 18.98 -20.48
N ASN A 73 -8.73 18.39 -20.96
CA ASN A 73 -8.12 17.21 -20.34
C ASN A 73 -7.25 17.63 -19.15
N LEU A 74 -7.93 17.94 -18.05
CA LEU A 74 -7.33 18.43 -16.81
C LEU A 74 -7.06 17.29 -15.83
N THR A 75 -5.86 17.29 -15.25
CA THR A 75 -5.38 16.30 -14.27
C THR A 75 -4.69 17.00 -13.10
N CYS A 76 -4.99 16.57 -11.88
CA CYS A 76 -4.27 16.99 -10.67
C CYS A 76 -3.22 15.95 -10.28
N SER A 77 -1.97 16.38 -10.07
CA SER A 77 -0.87 15.54 -9.61
C SER A 77 -0.07 16.25 -8.52
N LEU A 78 0.67 15.51 -7.67
CA LEU A 78 1.53 16.12 -6.65
C LEU A 78 2.91 16.40 -7.26
N GLU A 79 3.40 17.64 -7.12
CA GLU A 79 4.74 18.04 -7.52
C GLU A 79 5.77 17.43 -6.55
N GLY A 80 6.86 16.88 -7.08
CA GLY A 80 7.81 16.06 -6.31
C GLY A 80 7.39 14.59 -6.11
N ARG A 81 6.14 14.24 -6.42
CA ARG A 81 5.68 12.84 -6.54
C ARG A 81 5.55 12.50 -8.02
N ASN A 82 6.70 12.43 -8.71
CA ASN A 82 6.83 12.17 -10.15
C ASN A 82 5.70 11.26 -10.69
N PRO A 83 4.72 11.79 -11.43
CA PRO A 83 3.70 10.96 -12.09
C PRO A 83 4.23 10.27 -13.36
N GLY A 84 5.49 10.53 -13.74
CA GLY A 84 6.09 10.11 -15.01
C GLY A 84 7.33 9.20 -14.92
N GLN A 85 7.67 8.62 -13.76
CA GLN A 85 8.86 7.77 -13.65
C GLN A 85 8.50 6.32 -13.27
N GLY A 86 8.08 5.57 -14.30
CA GLY A 86 7.93 4.11 -14.29
C GLY A 86 6.67 3.63 -13.58
N ASN A 87 5.90 2.75 -14.18
CA ASN A 87 5.95 1.30 -13.90
C ASN A 87 7.14 0.79 -13.05
N GLN A 88 7.62 1.51 -12.04
CA GLN A 88 8.51 0.95 -11.04
C GLN A 88 7.63 0.02 -10.22
N GLN A 89 7.71 -1.27 -10.55
CA GLN A 89 7.22 -2.33 -9.69
C GLN A 89 7.83 -2.12 -8.31
N CYS A 90 7.05 -1.49 -7.44
CA CYS A 90 7.44 -1.33 -6.06
C CYS A 90 7.18 -2.64 -5.36
N SER A 91 8.18 -3.16 -4.66
CA SER A 91 8.06 -4.34 -3.82
C SER A 91 8.21 -3.96 -2.34
N PHE A 92 7.41 -4.62 -1.52
CA PHE A 92 7.56 -4.65 -0.06
C PHE A 92 7.77 -6.08 0.38
N ASP A 93 8.77 -6.29 1.22
CA ASP A 93 9.10 -7.59 1.77
C ASP A 93 8.55 -7.70 3.19
N LEU A 94 7.87 -8.81 3.47
CA LEU A 94 7.49 -9.18 4.82
C LEU A 94 8.65 -9.94 5.46
N GLN A 95 9.39 -9.25 6.30
CA GLN A 95 10.64 -9.72 6.90
C GLN A 95 10.42 -10.13 8.34
N ARG A 96 10.96 -11.29 8.77
CA ARG A 96 11.04 -11.67 10.20
C ARG A 96 12.09 -10.84 10.94
N GLN A 97 12.04 -10.90 12.26
CA GLN A 97 13.03 -10.27 13.14
C GLN A 97 14.49 -10.69 12.84
N ASN A 98 14.71 -11.91 12.34
CA ASN A 98 16.03 -12.41 11.92
C ASN A 98 16.44 -11.99 10.49
N GLY A 99 15.74 -11.03 9.89
CA GLY A 99 16.05 -10.55 8.54
C GLY A 99 15.54 -11.45 7.40
N ARG A 100 15.00 -12.64 7.70
CA ARG A 100 14.51 -13.57 6.68
C ARG A 100 13.22 -13.06 6.04
N ILE A 101 13.21 -12.95 4.71
CA ILE A 101 12.02 -12.61 3.92
C ILE A 101 11.07 -13.82 3.92
N ILE A 102 9.82 -13.59 4.33
CA ILE A 102 8.74 -14.58 4.32
C ILE A 102 7.95 -14.51 3.02
N ASP A 103 7.68 -13.30 2.56
CA ASP A 103 6.87 -13.02 1.38
C ASP A 103 7.24 -11.66 0.79
N THR A 104 6.94 -11.47 -0.50
CA THR A 104 7.23 -10.24 -1.24
C THR A 104 5.98 -9.80 -1.98
N PHE A 105 5.59 -8.53 -1.80
CA PHE A 105 4.40 -7.93 -2.37
C PHE A 105 4.81 -6.90 -3.40
N SER A 106 4.63 -7.20 -4.69
CA SER A 106 4.92 -6.27 -5.79
C SER A 106 3.64 -5.78 -6.46
N ARG A 107 3.54 -4.47 -6.65
CA ARG A 107 2.41 -3.81 -7.34
C ARG A 107 2.92 -2.67 -8.22
N GLN A 108 2.07 -2.21 -9.14
CA GLN A 108 2.35 -1.05 -10.00
C GLN A 108 2.49 0.26 -9.21
N SER A 109 1.95 0.33 -7.98
CA SER A 109 2.13 1.45 -7.09
C SER A 109 2.74 1.00 -5.76
N CYS A 110 3.71 1.75 -5.25
CA CYS A 110 4.30 1.55 -3.92
C CYS A 110 3.25 1.46 -2.82
N ARG A 111 2.25 2.34 -2.84
CA ARG A 111 1.16 2.34 -1.85
C ARG A 111 0.37 1.03 -1.87
N ALA A 112 -0.03 0.54 -3.05
CA ALA A 112 -0.74 -0.74 -3.14
C ALA A 112 0.10 -1.94 -2.72
N ALA A 113 1.42 -1.90 -2.95
CA ALA A 113 2.35 -2.95 -2.51
C ALA A 113 2.50 -2.96 -0.99
N GLU A 114 2.65 -1.78 -0.39
CA GLU A 114 2.68 -1.57 1.06
C GLU A 114 1.38 -2.03 1.72
N ASP A 115 0.23 -1.58 1.21
CA ASP A 115 -1.10 -1.97 1.72
C ASP A 115 -1.32 -3.48 1.64
N ALA A 116 -0.78 -4.15 0.61
CA ALA A 116 -0.83 -5.59 0.49
C ALA A 116 0.03 -6.28 1.56
N CYS A 117 1.26 -5.79 1.76
CA CYS A 117 2.16 -6.31 2.79
C CYS A 117 1.56 -6.14 4.20
N MET A 118 1.06 -4.94 4.51
CA MET A 118 0.49 -4.62 5.81
C MET A 118 -0.78 -5.44 6.11
N ARG A 119 -1.63 -5.66 5.10
CA ARG A 119 -2.79 -6.58 5.23
C ARG A 119 -2.35 -8.00 5.58
N ASP A 120 -1.29 -8.50 4.94
CA ASP A 120 -0.79 -9.84 5.21
C ASP A 120 -0.15 -9.94 6.61
N LEU A 121 0.60 -8.92 7.02
CA LEU A 121 1.17 -8.79 8.35
C LEU A 121 0.09 -8.83 9.44
N VAL A 122 -0.96 -7.99 9.32
CA VAL A 122 -2.08 -7.97 10.26
C VAL A 122 -2.78 -9.33 10.33
N ARG A 123 -3.04 -9.97 9.18
CA ARG A 123 -3.66 -11.30 9.13
C ARG A 123 -2.80 -12.34 9.85
N ARG A 124 -1.48 -12.31 9.68
CA ARG A 124 -0.56 -13.24 10.34
C ARG A 124 -0.46 -13.00 11.83
N ASN A 125 -0.37 -11.75 12.26
CA ASN A 125 -0.37 -11.38 13.67
C ASN A 125 -1.64 -11.86 14.38
N ARG A 126 -2.82 -11.69 13.76
CA ARG A 126 -4.09 -12.23 14.28
C ARG A 126 -4.08 -13.75 14.44
N ASN A 127 -3.36 -14.46 13.56
CA ASN A 127 -3.29 -15.92 13.55
C ASN A 127 -2.08 -16.47 14.33
N GLY A 128 -1.44 -15.68 15.19
CA GLY A 128 -0.27 -16.09 15.98
C GLY A 128 0.99 -16.40 15.16
N ASN A 129 0.97 -16.12 13.87
CA ASN A 129 2.04 -16.46 12.95
C ASN A 129 2.95 -15.25 12.71
N ALA A 130 4.27 -15.40 12.85
CA ALA A 130 5.24 -14.35 12.55
C ALA A 130 4.99 -13.00 13.28
N LEU A 131 4.70 -13.07 14.58
CA LEU A 131 4.33 -11.94 15.47
C LEU A 131 5.31 -10.76 15.53
N ARG A 132 6.50 -10.91 14.96
CA ARG A 132 7.55 -9.89 14.92
C ARG A 132 8.03 -9.60 13.50
N ALA A 133 7.20 -9.94 12.51
CA ALA A 133 7.47 -9.57 11.14
C ALA A 133 7.19 -8.09 10.93
N ARG A 134 7.89 -7.49 9.97
CA ARG A 134 7.70 -6.11 9.55
C ARG A 134 7.67 -6.04 8.03
N CYS A 135 6.92 -5.08 7.50
CA CYS A 135 7.00 -4.73 6.10
C CYS A 135 8.14 -3.76 5.89
N VAL A 136 9.08 -4.11 5.03
CA VAL A 136 10.20 -3.23 4.64
C VAL A 136 10.13 -2.99 3.15
N ARG A 137 10.47 -1.78 2.73
CA ARG A 137 10.61 -1.48 1.29
C ARG A 137 11.75 -2.33 0.74
N GLY A 138 11.46 -3.11 -0.30
CA GLY A 138 12.51 -3.86 -1.00
C GLY A 138 13.36 -2.87 -1.80
N TYR A 139 14.62 -2.67 -1.38
CA TYR A 139 15.60 -1.86 -2.13
C TYR A 139 16.32 -2.66 -3.22
N SER A 140 15.99 -3.94 -3.35
CA SER A 140 16.55 -4.83 -4.34
C SER A 140 16.27 -4.27 -5.73
N SER A 141 17.35 -4.05 -6.49
CA SER A 141 17.35 -4.09 -7.96
C SER A 141 16.32 -5.08 -8.50
N PRO A 142 15.84 -4.93 -9.75
CA PRO A 142 15.02 -5.92 -10.44
C PRO A 142 15.76 -7.25 -10.69
N THR A 143 16.56 -7.74 -9.75
CA THR A 143 16.75 -9.17 -9.52
C THR A 143 15.40 -9.74 -9.12
N ASN A 144 14.54 -9.94 -10.13
CA ASN A 144 13.29 -10.67 -10.09
C ASN A 144 13.29 -11.71 -8.94
N PRO A 145 12.65 -11.45 -7.79
CA PRO A 145 12.26 -12.55 -6.91
C PRO A 145 11.05 -13.30 -7.53
N GLY A 146 10.53 -12.80 -8.65
CA GLY A 146 9.15 -12.99 -9.12
C GLY A 146 8.93 -14.00 -10.24
N ARG A 147 9.66 -15.12 -10.28
CA ARG A 147 9.26 -16.27 -11.12
C ARG A 147 9.21 -17.60 -10.40
N GLN A 148 9.46 -17.67 -9.10
CA GLN A 148 9.21 -18.91 -8.38
C GLN A 148 7.70 -19.12 -8.28
N GLN A 149 7.22 -20.06 -9.10
CA GLN A 149 5.92 -20.66 -8.89
C GLN A 149 5.98 -21.37 -7.55
N VAL A 150 5.16 -20.89 -6.61
CA VAL A 150 5.03 -21.54 -5.31
C VAL A 150 3.77 -22.37 -5.34
N THR A 151 3.88 -23.63 -4.94
CA THR A 151 2.72 -24.48 -4.69
C THR A 151 2.36 -24.38 -3.22
N ARG A 152 1.12 -24.01 -2.91
CA ARG A 152 0.61 -23.93 -1.54
C ARG A 152 -0.59 -24.85 -1.40
N SER A 153 -0.66 -25.55 -0.28
CA SER A 153 -1.80 -26.38 0.10
C SER A 153 -2.65 -25.67 1.17
N CYS A 154 -3.92 -26.05 1.22
CA CYS A 154 -4.84 -25.67 2.28
C CYS A 154 -5.81 -26.83 2.54
N THR A 155 -6.16 -27.00 3.81
CA THR A 155 -7.07 -28.06 4.28
C THR A 155 -8.29 -27.42 4.95
N VAL A 156 -9.47 -27.92 4.61
CA VAL A 156 -10.76 -27.50 5.14
C VAL A 156 -11.44 -28.72 5.73
N ASP A 157 -11.87 -28.62 6.98
CA ASP A 157 -12.56 -29.68 7.68
C ASP A 157 -14.07 -29.53 7.52
N LYS A 158 -14.75 -30.61 7.16
CA LYS A 158 -16.20 -30.73 7.18
C LYS A 158 -16.64 -31.19 8.55
N ARG A 159 -17.43 -30.37 9.23
CA ARG A 159 -17.95 -30.63 10.57
C ARG A 159 -19.44 -30.97 10.50
N GLY A 160 -19.87 -31.90 11.34
CA GLY A 160 -21.29 -32.19 11.55
C GLY A 160 -21.94 -31.17 12.51
N GLY A 161 -23.25 -31.31 12.73
CA GLY A 161 -24.01 -30.40 13.62
C GLY A 161 -23.53 -30.36 15.08
N GLN A 162 -22.77 -31.36 15.53
CA GLN A 162 -22.14 -31.40 16.86
C GLN A 162 -20.66 -30.95 16.84
N GLY A 163 -20.20 -30.30 15.76
CA GLY A 163 -18.84 -29.76 15.63
C GLY A 163 -17.73 -30.80 15.40
N ARG A 164 -18.03 -32.10 15.41
CA ARG A 164 -17.09 -33.19 15.11
C ARG A 164 -16.66 -33.14 13.65
N VAL A 165 -15.36 -33.26 13.40
CA VAL A 165 -14.78 -33.39 12.06
C VAL A 165 -15.19 -34.74 11.49
N ARG A 166 -15.84 -34.72 10.32
CA ARG A 166 -16.25 -35.92 9.60
C ARG A 166 -15.32 -36.24 8.45
N ASP A 167 -14.92 -35.22 7.69
CA ASP A 167 -13.99 -35.35 6.57
C ASP A 167 -13.07 -34.13 6.49
N SER A 168 -11.93 -34.27 5.82
CA SER A 168 -11.03 -33.16 5.53
C SER A 168 -10.73 -33.09 4.03
N PHE A 169 -10.84 -31.89 3.48
CA PHE A 169 -10.62 -31.60 2.07
C PHE A 169 -9.35 -30.78 1.90
N THR A 170 -8.35 -31.36 1.24
CA THR A 170 -7.12 -30.64 0.91
C THR A 170 -7.11 -30.27 -0.56
N ALA A 171 -6.68 -29.05 -0.86
CA ALA A 171 -6.43 -28.60 -2.22
C ALA A 171 -5.12 -27.84 -2.30
N GLN A 172 -4.55 -27.84 -3.50
CA GLN A 172 -3.34 -27.14 -3.83
C GLN A 172 -3.61 -26.12 -4.94
N ALA A 173 -2.85 -25.04 -4.91
CA ALA A 173 -2.75 -24.10 -6.00
C ALA A 173 -1.29 -23.77 -6.22
N THR A 174 -0.95 -23.51 -7.48
CA THR A 174 0.37 -23.09 -7.91
C THR A 174 0.20 -21.75 -8.58
N GLY A 175 1.07 -20.80 -8.23
CA GLY A 175 1.03 -19.48 -8.81
C GLY A 175 2.24 -18.67 -8.38
N ARG A 176 2.29 -17.43 -8.83
CA ARG A 176 3.40 -16.53 -8.48
C ARG A 176 3.41 -16.30 -6.97
N GLN A 177 4.59 -16.31 -6.35
CA GLN A 177 4.73 -15.89 -4.96
C GLN A 177 4.11 -14.49 -4.76
N GLY A 178 3.43 -14.28 -3.62
CA GLY A 178 2.68 -13.05 -3.36
C GLY A 178 1.34 -12.88 -4.10
N SER A 179 0.95 -13.78 -5.02
CA SER A 179 -0.33 -13.67 -5.76
C SER A 179 -1.56 -14.17 -4.98
N GLY A 180 -1.40 -14.60 -3.74
CA GLY A 180 -2.50 -15.19 -2.97
C GLY A 180 -2.73 -16.68 -3.26
N VAL A 181 -1.71 -17.40 -3.72
CA VAL A 181 -1.78 -18.84 -4.04
C VAL A 181 -2.39 -19.67 -2.92
N LYS A 182 -2.06 -19.38 -1.66
CA LYS A 182 -2.66 -20.07 -0.51
C LYS A 182 -4.16 -19.81 -0.40
N ALA A 183 -4.62 -18.58 -0.62
CA ALA A 183 -6.05 -18.25 -0.62
C ALA A 183 -6.79 -18.96 -1.77
N GLN A 184 -6.15 -19.09 -2.92
CA GLN A 184 -6.69 -19.87 -4.04
C GLN A 184 -6.78 -21.37 -3.70
N ALA A 185 -5.76 -21.93 -3.05
CA ALA A 185 -5.79 -23.30 -2.55
C ALA A 185 -6.92 -23.50 -1.52
N CYS A 186 -7.10 -22.58 -0.57
CA CYS A 186 -8.18 -22.64 0.40
C CYS A 186 -9.56 -22.50 -0.25
N SER A 187 -9.71 -21.63 -1.24
CA SER A 187 -10.96 -21.47 -2.00
C SER A 187 -11.34 -22.77 -2.73
N LYS A 188 -10.34 -23.46 -3.32
CA LYS A 188 -10.54 -24.78 -3.93
C LYS A 188 -10.95 -25.84 -2.90
N ALA A 189 -10.26 -25.90 -1.76
CA ALA A 189 -10.57 -26.84 -0.68
C ALA A 189 -11.97 -26.59 -0.10
N MET A 190 -12.33 -25.32 0.08
CA MET A 190 -13.63 -24.90 0.58
C MET A 190 -14.76 -25.30 -0.38
N ARG A 191 -14.57 -25.05 -1.68
CA ARG A 191 -15.54 -25.46 -2.71
C ARG A 191 -15.75 -26.98 -2.74
N LYS A 192 -14.66 -27.76 -2.64
CA LYS A 192 -14.75 -29.22 -2.53
C LYS A 192 -15.57 -29.64 -1.31
N CYS A 193 -15.31 -29.02 -0.16
CA CYS A 193 -16.05 -29.31 1.05
C CYS A 193 -17.55 -28.97 0.90
N GLN A 194 -17.87 -27.75 0.44
CA GLN A 194 -19.24 -27.25 0.27
C GLN A 194 -20.08 -28.13 -0.67
N ASN A 195 -19.48 -28.69 -1.71
CA ASN A 195 -20.18 -29.58 -2.64
C ASN A 195 -20.61 -30.92 -2.01
N THR A 196 -20.05 -31.30 -0.85
CA THR A 196 -20.34 -32.56 -0.16
C THR A 196 -21.06 -32.36 1.17
N VAL A 197 -21.37 -31.11 1.52
CA VAL A 197 -22.10 -30.76 2.73
C VAL A 197 -23.57 -31.11 2.56
N VAL A 198 -24.12 -31.85 3.53
CA VAL A 198 -25.54 -32.17 3.61
C VAL A 198 -26.11 -31.79 4.97
N ARG A 199 -27.33 -31.24 5.00
CA ARG A 199 -28.06 -30.87 6.22
C ARG A 199 -27.25 -29.88 7.08
N ASN A 200 -27.11 -30.14 8.38
CA ASN A 200 -26.44 -29.28 9.38
C ASN A 200 -24.91 -29.39 9.37
N GLN A 201 -24.31 -29.72 8.22
CA GLN A 201 -22.86 -29.80 8.08
C GLN A 201 -22.30 -28.44 7.64
N TYR A 202 -21.07 -28.13 8.02
CA TYR A 202 -20.41 -26.88 7.62
C TYR A 202 -18.91 -27.08 7.44
N CYS A 203 -18.32 -26.21 6.65
CA CYS A 203 -16.90 -26.27 6.29
C CYS A 203 -16.12 -25.21 7.06
N THR A 204 -15.04 -25.60 7.71
CA THR A 204 -14.14 -24.69 8.43
C THR A 204 -12.72 -24.88 7.95
N GLN A 205 -12.04 -23.78 7.62
CA GLN A 205 -10.62 -23.84 7.34
C GLN A 205 -9.85 -24.20 8.61
N ARG A 206 -8.87 -25.09 8.49
CA ARG A 206 -7.94 -25.44 9.56
C ARG A 206 -6.85 -24.40 9.78
#